data_AF-A0A8J7BFQ8-F1
#
_entry.id   AF-A0A8J7BFQ8-F1
#
_cell.length_a   1.000
_cell.length_b   1.000
_cell.length_c   1.000
_cell.angle_alpha   90.00
_cell.angle_beta   90.00
_cell.angle_gamma   90.00
#
_symmetry.space_group_name_H-M   'P 1'
#
loop_
_entity.id
_entity.type
_entity.pdbx_description
1 polymer ?
#
loop_
_entity_poly.entity_id
_entity_poly.type
_entity_poly.pdbx_seq_one_letter_code
_entity_poly.pdbx_strand_id
1 'polypeptide(L)'
;MVRLYADEQFPFPVVQRLRALGYDILTVQEAGQANQRIPDEQVLQFAASQERAVITQNRRDFVKLHNQSSAHAGIVVCSKNLDWDAYTA
;
A
#
# COMPACT_ATOMS: atom_id res chain seq x y z
N MET A 1 16.22 -4.88 0.86
CA MET A 1 15.28 -4.81 -0.29
C MET A 1 13.95 -4.36 0.25
N VAL A 2 13.27 -3.40 -0.41
CA VAL A 2 12.03 -2.82 0.14
C VAL A 2 10.90 -3.84 0.04
N ARG A 3 10.24 -4.11 1.17
CA ARG A 3 9.05 -4.95 1.25
C ARG A 3 7.84 -4.06 1.40
N LEU A 4 6.82 -4.29 0.59
CA LEU A 4 5.64 -3.44 0.49
C LEU A 4 4.39 -4.22 0.87
N TYR A 5 3.43 -3.50 1.43
CA TYR A 5 2.08 -3.97 1.72
C TYR A 5 1.06 -3.08 1.01
N ALA A 6 0.41 -3.62 0.00
CA ALA A 6 -0.54 -2.89 -0.84
C ALA A 6 -1.93 -2.90 -0.17
N ASP A 7 -2.42 -1.69 0.08
CA ASP A 7 -3.75 -1.41 0.61
C ASP A 7 -4.87 -2.00 -0.26
N GLU A 8 -6.06 -2.22 0.30
CA GLU A 8 -7.17 -2.94 -0.34
C GLU A 8 -7.58 -2.31 -1.68
N GLN A 9 -7.57 -0.97 -1.74
CA GLN A 9 -7.94 -0.20 -2.92
C GLN A 9 -6.77 0.06 -3.88
N PHE A 10 -5.58 -0.46 -3.59
CA PHE A 10 -4.41 -0.21 -4.42
C PHE A 10 -4.52 -0.98 -5.75
N PRO A 11 -4.26 -0.35 -6.92
CA PRO A 11 -4.50 -0.99 -8.22
C PRO A 11 -3.67 -2.26 -8.42
N PHE A 12 -4.33 -3.40 -8.57
CA PHE A 12 -3.67 -4.68 -8.81
C PHE A 12 -2.75 -4.71 -10.04
N PRO A 13 -3.07 -4.06 -11.18
CA PRO A 13 -2.14 -3.99 -12.32
C PRO A 13 -0.79 -3.35 -11.95
N VAL A 14 -0.78 -2.38 -11.03
CA VAL A 14 0.46 -1.75 -10.54
C VAL A 14 1.24 -2.72 -9.66
N VAL A 15 0.56 -3.49 -8.79
CA VAL A 15 1.19 -4.56 -8.00
C VAL A 15 1.89 -5.57 -8.90
N GLN A 16 1.22 -6.04 -9.97
CA GLN A 16 1.81 -6.99 -10.90
C GLN A 16 3.05 -6.43 -11.61
N ARG A 17 3.00 -5.17 -12.04
CA ARG A 17 4.16 -4.50 -12.67
C ARG A 17 5.33 -4.37 -11.70
N LEU A 18 5.09 -3.96 -10.46
CA LEU A 18 6.13 -3.85 -9.45
C LEU A 18 6.73 -5.22 -9.10
N ARG A 19 5.92 -6.29 -9.06
CA ARG A 19 6.43 -7.66 -8.90
C ARG A 19 7.31 -8.10 -10.06
N ALA A 20 6.93 -7.77 -11.30
CA ALA A 20 7.76 -8.05 -12.49
C ALA A 20 9.09 -7.29 -12.46
N LEU A 21 9.14 -6.14 -11.78
CA LEU A 21 10.39 -5.40 -11.51
C LEU A 21 11.20 -5.97 -10.33
N GLY A 22 10.72 -7.03 -9.68
CA GLY A 22 11.40 -7.73 -8.59
C GLY A 22 11.05 -7.26 -7.18
N TYR A 23 10.10 -6.35 -6.98
CA TYR A 23 9.72 -5.90 -5.63
C TYR A 23 8.88 -6.95 -4.88
N ASP A 24 9.15 -7.13 -3.58
CA ASP A 24 8.32 -7.94 -2.67
C ASP A 24 7.10 -7.13 -2.22
N ILE A 25 5.97 -7.32 -2.91
CA ILE A 25 4.68 -6.74 -2.54
C ILE A 25 3.74 -7.85 -2.10
N LEU A 26 3.13 -7.69 -0.92
CA LEU A 26 1.98 -8.45 -0.43
C LEU A 26 0.73 -7.57 -0.50
N THR A 27 -0.40 -8.08 -0.97
CA THR A 27 -1.66 -7.32 -0.93
C THR A 27 -2.51 -7.68 0.29
N VAL A 28 -3.39 -6.76 0.70
CA VAL A 28 -4.39 -7.01 1.76
C VAL A 28 -5.24 -8.27 1.45
N GLN A 29 -5.56 -8.50 0.17
CA GLN A 29 -6.29 -9.71 -0.27
C GLN A 29 -5.50 -10.99 0.01
N GLU A 30 -4.21 -11.01 -0.32
CA GLU A 30 -3.36 -12.20 -0.16
C GLU A 30 -3.02 -12.47 1.31
N ALA A 31 -2.97 -11.42 2.13
CA ALA A 31 -2.80 -11.55 3.58
C ALA A 31 -4.04 -12.13 4.29
N GLY A 32 -5.11 -12.45 3.56
CA GLY A 32 -6.38 -12.89 4.13
C GLY A 32 -7.12 -11.77 4.87
N GLN A 33 -6.75 -10.53 4.61
CA GLN A 33 -7.25 -9.32 5.27
C GLN A 33 -8.26 -8.53 4.41
N ALA A 34 -8.58 -8.97 3.20
CA ALA A 34 -9.58 -8.32 2.35
C ALA A 34 -11.03 -8.55 2.79
N ASN A 35 -11.91 -7.64 2.38
CA ASN A 35 -13.35 -7.64 2.63
C ASN A 35 -13.76 -7.55 4.11
N GLN A 36 -12.83 -7.26 5.01
CA GLN A 36 -13.12 -7.15 6.44
C GLN A 36 -13.39 -5.70 6.88
N ARG A 37 -13.41 -4.72 5.94
CA ARG A 37 -13.44 -3.28 6.24
C ARG A 37 -12.41 -2.91 7.32
N ILE A 38 -11.21 -3.47 7.18
CA ILE A 38 -10.15 -3.31 8.17
C ILE A 38 -9.80 -1.82 8.27
N PRO A 39 -9.77 -1.23 9.49
CA PRO A 39 -9.35 0.15 9.66
C PRO A 39 -7.93 0.38 9.16
N ASP A 40 -7.65 1.56 8.61
CA ASP A 40 -6.31 1.95 8.12
C ASP A 40 -5.21 1.72 9.19
N GLU A 41 -5.54 1.88 10.48
CA GLU A 41 -4.63 1.61 11.59
C GLU A 41 -4.22 0.13 11.66
N GLN A 42 -5.15 -0.80 11.48
CA GLN A 42 -4.85 -2.24 11.51
C GLN A 42 -4.04 -2.66 10.27
N VAL A 43 -4.29 -2.03 9.11
CA VAL A 43 -3.46 -2.20 7.90
C VAL A 43 -2.01 -1.78 8.19
N LEU A 44 -1.82 -0.62 8.82
CA LEU A 44 -0.51 -0.10 9.19
C LEU A 44 0.18 -0.96 10.25
N GLN A 45 -0.56 -1.43 11.27
CA GLN A 45 -0.04 -2.33 12.31
C GLN A 45 0.40 -3.68 11.72
N PHE A 46 -0.41 -4.26 10.83
CA PHE A 46 -0.03 -5.51 10.15
C PHE A 46 1.24 -5.30 9.32
N ALA A 47 1.30 -4.23 8.53
CA ALA A 47 2.48 -3.90 7.73
C ALA A 47 3.73 -3.75 8.62
N ALA A 48 3.62 -3.03 9.74
CA ALA A 48 4.68 -2.88 10.72
C ALA A 48 5.14 -4.23 11.31
N SER A 49 4.20 -5.11 11.69
CA SER A 49 4.52 -6.45 12.23
C SER A 49 5.24 -7.36 11.23
N GLN A 50 5.08 -7.11 9.94
CA GLN A 50 5.72 -7.85 8.86
C GLN A 50 6.98 -7.15 8.31
N GLU A 51 7.38 -6.02 8.92
CA GLU A 51 8.47 -5.16 8.45
C GLU A 51 8.27 -4.70 6.99
N ARG A 52 7.02 -4.38 6.63
CA ARG A 52 6.61 -3.91 5.30
C ARG A 52 6.19 -2.44 5.37
N ALA A 53 6.59 -1.66 4.37
CA ALA A 53 6.06 -0.31 4.19
C ALA A 53 4.69 -0.38 3.50
N VAL A 54 3.73 0.44 3.91
CA VAL A 54 2.42 0.49 3.25
C VAL A 54 2.54 1.24 1.93
N ILE A 55 1.89 0.75 0.86
CA ILE A 55 1.68 1.49 -0.38
C ILE A 55 0.18 1.68 -0.61
N THR A 56 -0.26 2.93 -0.75
CA THR A 56 -1.69 3.28 -0.81
C THR A 56 -1.95 4.52 -1.67
N GLN A 57 -3.19 4.65 -2.16
CA GLN A 57 -3.72 5.89 -2.72
C GLN A 57 -4.51 6.72 -1.68
N ASN A 58 -4.77 6.19 -0.48
CA ASN A 58 -5.41 6.89 0.62
C ASN A 58 -4.41 7.80 1.36
N ARG A 59 -4.04 8.91 0.73
CA ARG A 59 -3.10 9.89 1.30
C ARG A 59 -3.54 10.41 2.65
N ARG A 60 -4.81 10.84 2.76
CA ARG A 60 -5.27 11.66 3.88
C ARG A 60 -5.17 10.90 5.19
N ASP A 61 -5.60 9.65 5.20
CA ASP A 61 -5.76 8.90 6.44
C ASP A 61 -4.41 8.29 6.87
N PHE A 62 -3.59 7.80 5.93
CA PHE A 62 -2.25 7.29 6.25
C PHE A 62 -1.25 8.39 6.65
N VAL A 63 -1.35 9.61 6.12
CA VAL A 63 -0.53 10.74 6.61
C VAL A 63 -0.92 11.12 8.04
N LYS A 64 -2.21 11.04 8.41
CA LYS A 64 -2.63 11.25 9.80
C LYS A 64 -2.07 10.17 10.72
N LEU A 65 -2.14 8.90 10.32
CA LEU A 65 -1.59 7.79 11.08
C LEU A 65 -0.07 7.93 11.28
N HIS A 66 0.67 8.32 10.24
CA HIS A 66 2.10 8.61 10.35
C HIS A 66 2.42 9.68 11.41
N ASN A 67 1.63 10.75 11.46
CA ASN A 67 1.83 11.83 12.43
C ASN A 67 1.44 11.42 13.86
N GLN A 68 0.58 10.40 14.01
CA GLN A 68 0.20 9.84 15.31
C GLN A 68 1.27 8.87 15.83
N SER A 69 1.93 8.12 14.95
CA SER A 69 2.98 7.18 15.32
C SER A 69 3.96 6.95 14.17
N SER A 70 5.25 7.01 14.49
CA SER A 70 6.34 6.64 13.58
C SER A 70 6.72 5.15 13.66
N ALA A 71 6.01 4.35 14.44
CA ALA A 71 6.28 2.93 14.63
C ALA A 71 5.77 2.08 13.45
N HIS A 72 6.38 2.26 12.28
CA HIS A 72 6.08 1.51 11.05
C HIS A 72 7.29 1.53 10.11
N ALA A 73 7.37 0.60 9.16
CA ALA A 73 8.49 0.53 8.21
C ALA A 73 8.45 1.57 7.08
N GLY A 74 7.40 2.40 7.03
CA GLY A 74 7.26 3.51 6.08
C GLY A 74 5.90 3.51 5.39
N ILE A 75 5.58 4.62 4.72
CA ILE A 75 4.35 4.78 3.95
C ILE A 75 4.68 5.44 2.61
N VAL A 76 4.30 4.78 1.53
CA VAL A 76 4.37 5.28 0.15
C VAL A 76 2.97 5.70 -0.28
N VAL A 77 2.79 7.01 -0.44
CA VAL A 77 1.52 7.58 -0.87
C VAL A 77 1.58 7.87 -2.38
N CYS A 78 0.68 7.24 -3.13
CA CYS A 78 0.57 7.43 -4.57
C CYS A 78 -0.57 8.40 -4.88
N SER A 79 -0.28 9.43 -5.69
CA SER A 79 -1.32 10.27 -6.27
C SER A 79 -2.12 9.46 -7.31
N LYS A 80 -3.45 9.54 -7.22
CA LYS A 80 -4.33 8.95 -8.23
C LYS A 80 -4.35 9.86 -9.46
N ASN A 81 -3.67 9.44 -10.53
CA ASN A 81 -3.83 10.04 -11.84
C ASN A 81 -4.68 9.09 -12.70
N LEU A 82 -5.86 9.55 -13.11
CA LEU A 82 -6.80 8.79 -13.93
C LEU A 82 -6.61 9.05 -15.43
N ASP A 83 -5.70 9.94 -15.80
CA ASP A 83 -5.33 10.20 -17.17
C ASP A 83 -4.40 9.08 -17.66
N TRP A 84 -5.01 7.97 -18.06
CA TRP A 84 -4.31 6.81 -18.61
C TRP A 84 -3.74 7.10 -19.99
N ASP A 85 -4.36 8.00 -20.75
CA ASP A 85 -3.96 8.39 -22.11
C ASP A 85 -2.61 9.12 -22.12
N ALA A 86 -2.25 9.78 -21.01
CA ALA A 86 -0.93 10.39 -20.83
C ALA A 86 0.25 9.40 -20.83
N TYR A 87 0.01 8.09 -20.70
CA TYR A 87 1.05 7.06 -20.58
C TYR A 87 1.06 6.03 -21.72
N THR A 88 0.18 6.17 -22.71
CA THR A 88 0.20 5.35 -23.92
C THR A 88 0.94 6.09 -25.02
N ALA A 89 2.24 5.81 -25.17
CA ALA A 89 3.06 6.16 -26.33
C ALA A 89 3.56 4.87 -27.00
#